data_AF-A0A2D6SSK2-F1
#
_entry.id   AF-A0A2D6SSK2-F1
#
_cell.length_a   1.000
_cell.length_b   1.000
_cell.length_c   1.000
_cell.angle_alpha   90.00
_cell.angle_beta   90.00
_cell.angle_gamma   90.00
#
_symmetry.space_group_name_H-M   'P 1'
#
loop_
_entity.id
_entity.type
_entity.pdbx_description
1 polymer ?
#
loop_
_entity_poly.entity_id
_entity_poly.type
_entity_poly.pdbx_seq_one_letter_code
_entity_poly.pdbx_strand_id
1 'polypeptide(L)'
;IFRQLSEWEETGSYGPPGNFLERIELLNRQFAFLEERCATEYAIITLRKTVHWYLKAMRVRAKLRDLVQKARTGEEFRAAIARIAEEGPIEGDKTGVLKEYQVPVPAGPVERW
;
A
#
# COMPACT_ATOMS: atom_id res chain seq x y z
N ILE A 1 2.68 8.41 -7.23
CA ILE A 1 3.33 8.34 -8.55
C ILE A 1 2.88 9.44 -9.49
N PHE A 2 1.59 9.58 -9.83
CA PHE A 2 1.13 10.64 -10.77
C PHE A 2 1.54 12.05 -10.35
N ARG A 3 1.39 12.41 -9.06
CA ARG A 3 1.91 13.68 -8.53
C ARG A 3 3.40 13.89 -8.82
N GLN A 4 4.23 12.89 -8.58
CA GLN A 4 5.68 12.98 -8.78
C GLN A 4 6.07 13.02 -10.27
N LEU A 5 5.29 12.37 -11.14
CA LEU A 5 5.48 12.47 -12.59
C LEU A 5 5.19 13.89 -13.08
N SER A 6 4.10 14.51 -12.61
CA SER A 6 3.77 15.92 -12.91
C SER A 6 4.86 16.86 -12.39
N GLU A 7 5.30 16.69 -11.14
CA GLU A 7 6.37 17.51 -10.55
C GLU A 7 7.67 17.42 -11.37
N TRP A 8 8.03 16.22 -11.80
CA TRP A 8 9.22 16.01 -12.62
C TRP A 8 9.10 16.67 -14.00
N GLU A 9 7.94 16.54 -14.64
CA GLU A 9 7.66 17.17 -15.94
C GLU A 9 7.71 18.70 -15.84
N GLU A 10 7.20 19.28 -14.76
CA GLU A 10 7.11 20.73 -14.57
C GLU A 10 8.41 21.36 -14.07
N THR A 11 9.15 20.67 -13.19
CA THR A 11 10.27 21.27 -12.43
C THR A 11 11.62 20.57 -12.66
N GLY A 12 11.65 19.44 -13.35
CA GLY A 12 12.83 18.59 -13.50
C GLY A 12 13.22 17.82 -12.23
N SER A 13 12.44 17.94 -11.15
CA SER A 13 12.68 17.30 -9.85
C SER A 13 11.34 16.82 -9.25
N TYR A 14 11.37 15.88 -8.31
CA TYR A 14 10.15 15.42 -7.65
C TYR A 14 10.37 15.16 -6.16
N GLY A 15 9.32 15.38 -5.37
CA GLY A 15 9.36 15.14 -3.94
C GLY A 15 9.20 13.65 -3.58
N PRO A 16 9.36 13.26 -2.31
CA PRO A 16 9.13 11.88 -1.89
C PRO A 16 7.68 11.44 -2.14
N PRO A 17 7.40 10.13 -2.30
CA PRO A 17 6.07 9.62 -2.68
C PRO A 17 5.02 9.69 -1.55
N GLY A 18 5.36 10.30 -0.42
CA GLY A 18 4.60 10.29 0.83
C GLY A 18 5.13 9.25 1.83
N ASN A 19 4.97 9.55 3.12
CA ASN A 19 5.37 8.70 4.24
C ASN A 19 4.39 7.54 4.48
N PHE A 20 4.64 6.71 5.50
CA PHE A 20 3.81 5.56 5.79
C PHE A 20 2.37 5.95 6.15
N LEU A 21 2.19 6.92 7.05
CA LEU A 21 0.86 7.31 7.53
C LEU A 21 0.02 7.97 6.44
N GLU A 22 0.62 8.83 5.61
CA GLU A 22 -0.05 9.45 4.46
C GLU A 22 -0.56 8.39 3.47
N ARG A 23 0.21 7.32 3.28
CA ARG A 23 -0.16 6.19 2.42
C ARG A 23 -1.26 5.32 3.02
N ILE A 24 -1.26 5.11 4.34
CA ILE A 24 -2.36 4.42 5.03
C ILE A 24 -3.64 5.24 4.96
N GLU A 25 -3.56 6.56 5.14
CA GLU A 25 -4.69 7.46 4.99
C GLU A 25 -5.25 7.44 3.56
N LEU A 26 -4.39 7.45 2.55
CA LEU A 26 -4.80 7.27 1.16
C LEU A 26 -5.53 5.94 0.93
N LEU A 27 -5.06 4.85 1.56
CA LEU A 27 -5.71 3.54 1.47
C LEU A 27 -7.11 3.55 2.10
N ASN A 28 -7.29 4.23 3.25
CA ASN A 28 -8.61 4.39 3.87
C ASN A 28 -9.57 5.16 2.96
N ARG A 29 -9.11 6.26 2.33
CA ARG A 29 -9.92 7.03 1.37
C ARG A 29 -10.30 6.20 0.15
N GLN A 30 -9.36 5.41 -0.37
CA GLN A 30 -9.64 4.51 -1.49
C GLN A 30 -10.69 3.47 -1.12
N PHE A 31 -10.63 2.92 0.10
CA PHE A 31 -11.63 1.98 0.57
C PHE A 31 -13.02 2.62 0.70
N ALA A 32 -13.11 3.80 1.34
CA ALA A 32 -14.36 4.55 1.47
C ALA A 32 -14.98 4.86 0.09
N PHE A 33 -14.16 5.32 -0.87
CA PHE A 33 -14.62 5.57 -2.23
C PHE A 33 -15.14 4.32 -2.94
N LEU A 34 -14.54 3.15 -2.69
CA LEU A 34 -15.05 1.89 -3.23
C LEU A 34 -16.37 1.49 -2.56
N GLU A 35 -16.50 1.64 -1.24
CA GLU A 35 -17.76 1.38 -0.52
C GLU A 35 -18.91 2.29 -0.98
N GLU A 36 -18.63 3.53 -1.39
CA GLU A 36 -19.65 4.42 -1.95
C GLU A 36 -20.09 3.99 -3.35
N ARG A 37 -19.20 3.40 -4.15
CA ARG A 37 -19.47 3.02 -5.54
C ARG A 37 -20.01 1.61 -5.70
N CYS A 38 -19.70 0.71 -4.78
CA CYS A 38 -20.18 -0.66 -4.77
C CYS A 38 -20.37 -1.16 -3.34
N ALA A 39 -21.15 -2.22 -3.15
CA ALA A 39 -21.35 -2.77 -1.80
C ALA A 39 -20.01 -3.15 -1.15
N THR A 40 -19.90 -2.99 0.17
CA THR A 40 -18.69 -3.22 0.97
C THR A 40 -17.98 -4.54 0.65
N GLU A 41 -18.72 -5.62 0.44
CA GLU A 41 -18.15 -6.93 0.08
C GLU A 41 -17.31 -6.87 -1.21
N TYR A 42 -17.83 -6.20 -2.24
CA TYR A 42 -17.13 -6.00 -3.52
C TYR A 42 -15.96 -5.03 -3.38
N ALA A 43 -16.09 -3.99 -2.57
CA ALA A 43 -15.00 -3.05 -2.27
C ALA A 43 -13.80 -3.80 -1.67
N ILE A 44 -14.06 -4.65 -0.67
CA ILE A 44 -13.04 -5.48 -0.03
C ILE A 44 -12.38 -6.43 -1.04
N ILE A 45 -13.17 -7.18 -1.83
CA ILE A 45 -12.62 -8.12 -2.82
C ILE A 45 -11.73 -7.38 -3.83
N THR A 46 -12.15 -6.21 -4.28
CA THR A 46 -11.43 -5.39 -5.26
C THR A 46 -10.10 -4.92 -4.67
N LEU A 47 -10.12 -4.39 -3.46
CA LEU A 47 -8.93 -3.83 -2.81
C LEU A 47 -7.89 -4.92 -2.49
N ARG A 48 -8.32 -6.12 -2.09
CA ARG A 48 -7.41 -7.26 -1.79
C ARG A 48 -6.47 -7.64 -2.93
N LYS A 49 -6.89 -7.41 -4.18
CA LYS A 49 -6.08 -7.70 -5.38
C LYS A 49 -4.77 -6.92 -5.39
N THR A 50 -4.77 -5.69 -4.87
CA THR A 50 -3.64 -4.76 -4.98
C THR A 50 -3.03 -4.42 -3.62
N VAL A 51 -3.85 -4.34 -2.56
CA VAL A 51 -3.42 -3.89 -1.23
C VAL A 51 -2.31 -4.75 -0.64
N HIS A 52 -2.29 -6.06 -0.93
CA HIS A 52 -1.25 -6.96 -0.46
C HIS A 52 0.15 -6.49 -0.91
N TRP A 53 0.29 -6.16 -2.19
CA TRP A 53 1.54 -5.68 -2.78
C TRP A 53 1.90 -4.29 -2.27
N TYR A 54 0.90 -3.42 -2.10
CA TYR A 54 1.08 -2.09 -1.57
C TYR A 54 1.65 -2.11 -0.14
N LEU A 55 1.02 -2.87 0.77
CA LEU A 55 1.47 -3.01 2.15
C LEU A 55 2.83 -3.72 2.25
N LYS A 56 3.11 -4.67 1.34
CA LYS A 56 4.42 -5.32 1.26
C LYS A 56 5.52 -4.33 0.89
N ALA A 57 5.28 -3.48 -0.11
CA ALA A 57 6.20 -2.42 -0.51
C ALA A 57 6.42 -1.39 0.61
N MET A 58 5.40 -1.15 1.44
CA MET A 58 5.48 -0.31 2.65
C MET A 58 6.13 -1.01 3.86
N ARG A 59 6.75 -2.18 3.68
CA ARG A 59 7.43 -2.93 4.76
C ARG A 59 6.53 -3.33 5.93
N VAL A 60 5.21 -3.43 5.72
CA VAL A 60 4.27 -3.92 6.76
C VAL A 60 4.56 -5.39 7.07
N ARG A 61 4.41 -5.84 8.31
CA ARG A 61 4.64 -7.24 8.70
C ARG A 61 3.68 -8.23 8.03
N ALA A 62 4.17 -9.40 7.64
CA ALA A 62 3.39 -10.42 6.92
C ALA A 62 2.10 -10.81 7.64
N LYS A 63 2.16 -10.99 8.97
CA LYS A 63 1.01 -11.29 9.81
C LYS A 63 -0.09 -10.23 9.72
N LEU A 64 0.27 -8.95 9.64
CA LEU A 64 -0.70 -7.86 9.50
C LEU A 64 -1.30 -7.80 8.10
N ARG A 65 -0.49 -8.03 7.06
CA ARG A 65 -0.98 -8.11 5.68
C ARG A 65 -1.98 -9.27 5.50
N ASP A 66 -1.75 -10.38 6.19
CA ASP A 66 -2.65 -11.54 6.20
C ASP A 66 -4.02 -11.22 6.83
N LEU A 67 -4.06 -10.39 7.89
CA LEU A 67 -5.33 -9.92 8.46
C LEU A 67 -6.17 -9.17 7.41
N VAL A 68 -5.54 -8.28 6.64
CA VAL A 68 -6.20 -7.54 5.56
C VAL A 68 -6.71 -8.49 4.47
N GLN A 69 -5.95 -9.53 4.13
CA GLN A 69 -6.37 -10.53 3.14
C GLN A 69 -7.53 -11.40 3.62
N LYS A 70 -7.70 -11.55 4.93
CA LYS A 70 -8.74 -12.39 5.53
C LYS A 70 -10.01 -11.64 5.91
N ALA A 71 -9.96 -10.32 6.05
CA ALA A 71 -11.10 -9.47 6.40
C ALA A 71 -12.30 -9.73 5.48
N ARG A 72 -13.49 -9.95 6.03
CA ARG A 72 -14.75 -10.24 5.32
C ARG A 72 -15.75 -9.10 5.44
N THR A 73 -15.63 -8.28 6.47
CA THR A 73 -16.47 -7.11 6.71
C THR A 73 -15.67 -5.82 6.61
N GLY A 74 -16.36 -4.70 6.39
CA GLY A 74 -15.72 -3.39 6.37
C GLY A 74 -15.10 -3.03 7.72
N GLU A 75 -15.70 -3.49 8.82
CA GLU A 75 -15.16 -3.32 10.18
C GLU A 75 -13.86 -4.10 10.37
N GLU A 76 -13.81 -5.37 9.97
CA GLU A 76 -12.57 -6.18 10.04
C GLU A 76 -11.46 -5.56 9.19
N PHE A 77 -11.81 -5.04 8.01
CA PHE A 77 -10.87 -4.36 7.14
C PHE A 77 -10.30 -3.09 7.82
N ARG A 78 -11.17 -2.19 8.29
CA ARG A 78 -10.77 -0.96 8.98
C ARG A 78 -9.95 -1.25 10.24
N ALA A 79 -10.32 -2.26 11.02
CA ALA A 79 -9.57 -2.69 12.20
C ALA A 79 -8.16 -3.20 11.83
N ALA A 80 -8.03 -3.97 10.76
CA ALA A 80 -6.74 -4.42 10.27
C ALA A 80 -5.85 -3.26 9.80
N ILE A 81 -6.41 -2.27 9.10
CA ILE A 81 -5.67 -1.07 8.68
C ILE A 81 -5.29 -0.20 9.88
N ALA A 82 -6.17 0.00 10.85
CA ALA A 82 -5.87 0.74 12.08
C ALA A 82 -4.70 0.09 12.84
N ARG A 83 -4.69 -1.24 12.97
CA ARG A 83 -3.57 -1.97 13.57
C ARG A 83 -2.27 -1.81 12.79
N ILE A 84 -2.33 -1.73 11.45
CA ILE A 84 -1.15 -1.44 10.62
C ILE A 84 -0.63 -0.03 10.87
N ALA A 85 -1.51 0.97 11.01
CA ALA A 85 -1.11 2.33 11.35
C ALA A 85 -0.44 2.42 12.73
N GLU A 86 -0.95 1.65 13.69
CA GLU A 86 -0.42 1.56 15.05
C GLU A 86 0.93 0.83 15.12
N GLU A 87 1.10 -0.29 14.42
CA GLU A 87 2.37 -1.03 14.44
C GLU A 87 3.45 -0.38 13.54
N GLY A 88 3.05 0.21 12.41
CA GLY A 88 3.99 0.80 11.46
C GLY A 88 4.75 -0.21 10.59
N PRO A 89 5.75 0.26 9.81
CA PRO A 89 6.61 -0.60 9.01
C PRO A 89 7.62 -1.38 9.88
N ILE A 90 8.10 -2.53 9.41
CA ILE A 90 9.18 -3.30 10.07
C ILE A 90 10.51 -2.52 10.04
N GLU A 91 10.74 -1.75 8.97
CA GLU A 91 11.95 -0.95 8.77
C GLU A 91 11.56 0.47 8.36
N GLY A 92 12.22 1.46 8.96
CA GLY A 92 11.98 2.88 8.71
C GLY A 92 11.11 3.54 9.76
N ASP A 93 10.63 4.75 9.46
CA ASP A 93 9.76 5.55 10.33
C ASP A 93 8.36 5.72 9.70
N LYS A 94 7.36 5.93 10.55
CA LYS A 94 5.97 6.18 10.15
C LYS A 94 5.81 7.52 9.43
N THR A 95 6.62 8.52 9.80
CA THR A 95 6.52 9.89 9.26
C THR A 95 7.65 10.25 8.31
N GLY A 96 8.75 9.48 8.34
CA GLY A 96 9.87 9.61 7.42
C GLY A 96 9.65 8.96 6.04
N VAL A 97 10.72 8.98 5.24
CA VAL A 97 10.74 8.33 3.93
C VAL A 97 10.90 6.82 4.11
N LEU A 98 9.98 6.05 3.55
CA LEU A 98 10.07 4.59 3.53
C LEU A 98 11.23 4.14 2.65
N LYS A 99 12.04 3.21 3.15
CA LYS A 99 13.12 2.59 2.37
C LYS A 99 12.53 1.86 1.17
N GLU A 100 13.14 2.07 0.00
CA GLU A 100 12.68 1.46 -1.25
C GLU A 100 12.61 -0.06 -1.13
N TYR A 101 11.52 -0.63 -1.67
CA TYR A 101 11.37 -2.06 -1.79
C TYR A 101 11.98 -2.51 -3.12
N GLN A 102 13.17 -3.09 -3.07
CA GLN A 102 13.76 -3.73 -4.24
C GLN A 102 13.07 -5.07 -4.50
N VAL A 103 12.45 -5.19 -5.66
CA VAL A 103 11.96 -6.47 -6.16
C VAL A 103 13.19 -7.28 -6.59
N PRO A 104 13.42 -8.48 -6.03
CA PRO A 104 14.53 -9.31 -6.46
C PRO A 104 14.30 -9.71 -7.92
N VAL A 105 15.17 -9.25 -8.81
CA VAL A 105 15.22 -9.68 -10.21
C VAL A 105 16.24 -10.82 -10.29
N PRO A 106 15.92 -11.96 -10.95
CA PRO A 106 16.89 -13.03 -11.15
C PRO A 106 18.15 -12.50 -11.84
N ALA A 107 19.33 -12.81 -11.28
CA ALA A 107 20.59 -12.48 -11.91
C ALA A 107 20.94 -13.57 -12.93
N GLY A 108 20.88 -13.25 -14.22
CA GLY A 108 21.33 -14.11 -15.31
C GLY A 108 20.44 -14.06 -16.56
N PRO A 109 20.98 -14.40 -17.75
CA PRO A 109 20.18 -14.52 -18.96
C PRO A 109 19.12 -15.61 -18.77
N VAL A 110 17.85 -15.26 -19.01
CA VAL A 110 16.76 -16.22 -19.12
C VAL A 110 16.90 -16.88 -20.48
N GLU A 111 17.78 -17.89 -20.60
CA GLU A 111 18.04 -18.59 -21.86
C GLU A 111 16.89 -19.49 -22.33
N ARG A 112 15.81 -19.60 -21.55
CA ARG A 112 14.62 -20.40 -21.90
C ARG A 112 13.36 -19.59 -21.62
N TRP A 113 12.83 -18.98 -22.67
CA TRP A 113 11.47 -18.47 -22.73
C TRP A 113 10.56 -19.57 -23.28
#